data_AF-A0A127T1M6-F1
#
_entry.id   AF-A0A127T1M6-F1
#
_cell.length_a   1.000
_cell.length_b   1.000
_cell.length_c   1.000
_cell.angle_alpha   90.00
_cell.angle_beta   90.00
_cell.angle_gamma   90.00
#
_symmetry.space_group_name_H-M   'P 1'
#
loop_
_entity.id
_entity.type
_entity.pdbx_description
1 polymer ?
#
loop_
_entity_poly.entity_id
_entity_poly.type
_entity_poly.pdbx_seq_one_letter_code
_entity_poly.pdbx_strand_id
1 'polypeptide(L)'
;MDYKVLDMEKYYRKDIYRHFTIDCKCSVMITSKIDVSELVAYSKQTGTKFYINFLYVLTKALNTRDDYKMRYLYQEDKLVVFDKINTAHYVFHEDTETFTVV
;
A
#
# COMPACT_ATOMS: atom_id res chain seq x y z
N MET A 1 -0.39 -3.39 15.47
CA MET A 1 0.42 -4.02 14.41
C MET A 1 1.85 -3.89 14.83
N ASP A 2 2.56 -5.00 14.86
CA ASP A 2 3.98 -5.02 15.20
C ASP A 2 4.79 -4.44 14.03
N TYR A 3 5.88 -3.77 14.40
CA TYR A 3 6.81 -3.17 13.45
C TYR A 3 8.24 -3.30 13.96
N LYS A 4 9.18 -3.29 13.02
CA LYS A 4 10.61 -3.18 13.30
C LYS A 4 11.10 -1.78 12.96
N VAL A 5 11.95 -1.21 13.82
CA VAL A 5 12.68 0.02 13.48
C VAL A 5 13.78 -0.35 12.49
N LEU A 6 13.86 0.39 11.40
CA LEU A 6 14.84 0.16 10.36
C LEU A 6 16.18 0.77 10.79
N ASP A 7 17.22 -0.06 10.85
CA ASP A 7 18.59 0.38 11.14
C ASP A 7 19.17 1.13 9.94
N MET A 8 19.24 2.45 10.06
CA MET A 8 19.63 3.30 8.95
C MET A 8 21.10 3.18 8.56
N GLU A 9 21.97 2.80 9.49
CA GLU A 9 23.38 2.61 9.20
C GLU A 9 23.62 1.39 8.33
N LYS A 10 22.77 0.36 8.47
CA LYS A 10 22.84 -0.88 7.68
C LYS A 10 21.93 -0.89 6.45
N TYR A 11 21.10 0.13 6.26
CA TYR A 11 20.15 0.13 5.15
C TYR A 11 20.84 0.45 3.81
N TYR A 12 20.79 -0.51 2.89
CA TYR A 12 21.46 -0.43 1.60
C TYR A 12 21.02 0.77 0.72
N ARG A 13 19.85 1.38 1.00
CA ARG A 13 19.35 2.58 0.29
C ARG A 13 19.42 3.85 1.12
N LYS A 14 20.24 3.92 2.19
CA LYS A 14 20.25 5.08 3.11
C LYS A 14 20.49 6.42 2.41
N ASP A 15 21.45 6.49 1.49
CA ASP A 15 21.79 7.73 0.81
C ASP A 15 20.68 8.16 -0.17
N ILE A 16 20.11 7.19 -0.89
CA ILE A 16 18.99 7.40 -1.80
C ILE A 16 17.72 7.82 -1.03
N TYR A 17 17.47 7.20 0.12
CA TYR A 17 16.38 7.57 1.01
C TYR A 17 16.53 9.02 1.50
N ARG A 18 17.72 9.39 1.97
CA ARG A 18 18.03 10.77 2.39
C ARG A 18 17.81 11.75 1.24
N HIS A 19 18.31 11.45 0.05
CA HIS A 19 18.16 12.31 -1.11
C HIS A 19 16.69 12.59 -1.44
N PHE A 20 15.85 11.55 -1.55
CA PHE A 20 14.45 11.70 -1.94
C PHE A 20 13.49 12.04 -0.78
N THR A 21 13.96 12.07 0.47
CA THR A 21 13.15 12.44 1.63
C THR A 21 13.47 13.85 2.13
N ILE A 22 14.74 14.26 2.02
CA ILE A 22 15.26 15.51 2.59
C ILE A 22 15.77 16.46 1.49
N ASP A 23 16.77 16.04 0.71
CA ASP A 23 17.47 16.96 -0.21
C ASP A 23 16.56 17.40 -1.38
N CYS A 24 15.83 16.46 -1.98
CA CYS A 24 14.92 16.66 -3.08
C CYS A 24 13.65 15.82 -2.86
N LYS A 25 12.84 16.25 -1.89
CA LYS A 25 11.60 15.55 -1.55
C LYS A 25 10.65 15.52 -2.76
N CYS A 26 10.35 14.33 -3.26
CA CYS A 26 9.48 14.15 -4.43
C CYS A 26 8.61 12.90 -4.34
N SER A 27 7.55 12.86 -5.14
CA SER A 27 6.73 11.67 -5.39
C SER A 27 6.53 11.47 -6.89
N VAL A 28 6.31 10.22 -7.28
CA VAL A 28 6.05 9.84 -8.68
C VAL A 28 4.77 9.02 -8.76
N MET A 29 4.06 9.13 -9.87
CA MET A 29 2.85 8.38 -10.15
C MET A 29 2.98 7.70 -11.51
N ILE A 30 2.56 6.42 -11.57
CA ILE A 30 2.59 5.62 -12.80
C ILE A 30 1.21 4.99 -12.95
N THR A 31 0.65 5.09 -14.15
CA THR A 31 -0.60 4.44 -14.53
C THR A 31 -0.30 3.37 -15.58
N SER A 32 -0.80 2.16 -15.36
CA SER A 32 -0.69 1.05 -16.31
C SER A 32 -2.01 0.31 -16.44
N LYS A 33 -2.24 -0.29 -17.60
CA LYS A 33 -3.39 -1.18 -17.84
C LYS A 33 -3.04 -2.57 -17.33
N ILE A 34 -3.88 -3.10 -16.45
CA ILE A 34 -3.76 -4.47 -15.93
C ILE A 34 -4.89 -5.28 -16.54
N ASP A 35 -4.57 -6.42 -17.15
CA ASP A 35 -5.58 -7.38 -17.57
C ASP A 35 -6.16 -8.09 -16.33
N VAL A 36 -7.48 -7.98 -16.15
CA VAL A 36 -8.21 -8.53 -15.02
C VAL A 36 -9.20 -9.62 -15.43
N SER A 37 -9.12 -10.10 -16.68
CA SER A 37 -10.10 -11.04 -17.26
C SER A 37 -10.27 -12.30 -16.41
N GLU A 38 -9.16 -12.89 -15.95
CA GLU A 38 -9.17 -14.08 -15.09
C GLU A 38 -9.80 -13.80 -13.72
N LEU A 39 -9.51 -12.64 -13.12
CA LEU A 39 -10.07 -12.28 -11.82
C LEU A 39 -11.59 -12.05 -11.92
N VAL A 40 -12.06 -11.45 -13.01
CA VAL A 40 -13.49 -11.30 -13.31
C VAL A 40 -14.16 -12.66 -13.47
N ALA A 41 -13.53 -13.58 -14.21
CA ALA A 41 -14.05 -14.94 -14.38
C ALA A 41 -14.14 -15.67 -13.04
N TYR A 42 -13.08 -15.60 -12.23
CA TYR A 42 -13.04 -16.19 -10.89
C TYR A 42 -14.13 -15.62 -9.96
N SER A 43 -14.32 -14.29 -9.94
CA SER A 43 -15.37 -13.64 -9.16
C SER A 43 -16.77 -14.14 -9.55
N LYS A 44 -17.04 -14.29 -10.84
CA LYS A 44 -18.32 -14.82 -11.33
C LYS A 44 -18.50 -16.29 -10.94
N GLN A 45 -17.47 -17.12 -11.14
CA GLN A 45 -17.52 -18.56 -10.84
C GLN A 45 -17.76 -18.83 -9.35
N THR A 46 -17.18 -18.00 -8.48
CA THR A 46 -17.26 -18.19 -7.02
C THR A 46 -18.39 -17.40 -6.36
N GLY A 47 -19.13 -16.58 -7.10
CA GLY A 47 -20.17 -15.71 -6.56
C GLY A 47 -19.64 -14.58 -5.65
N THR A 48 -18.33 -14.29 -5.70
CA THR A 48 -17.69 -13.26 -4.87
C THR A 48 -17.62 -11.91 -5.59
N LYS A 49 -17.63 -10.81 -4.82
CA LYS A 49 -17.56 -9.45 -5.39
C LYS A 49 -16.15 -9.19 -5.95
N PHE A 50 -16.07 -8.75 -7.21
CA PHE A 50 -14.80 -8.39 -7.86
C PHE A 50 -13.96 -7.42 -7.04
N TYR A 51 -14.60 -6.36 -6.51
CA TYR A 51 -13.92 -5.35 -5.70
C TYR A 51 -13.19 -5.94 -4.49
N ILE A 52 -13.83 -6.87 -3.78
CA ILE A 52 -13.24 -7.53 -2.60
C ILE A 52 -12.08 -8.43 -3.00
N ASN A 53 -12.22 -9.21 -4.08
CA ASN A 53 -11.14 -10.04 -4.59
C ASN A 53 -9.94 -9.20 -5.07
N PHE A 54 -10.20 -8.08 -5.75
CA PHE A 54 -9.16 -7.17 -6.20
C PHE A 54 -8.44 -6.53 -5.02
N LEU A 55 -9.16 -6.05 -4.01
CA LEU A 55 -8.58 -5.52 -2.77
C LEU A 55 -7.72 -6.57 -2.06
N TYR A 56 -8.16 -7.82 -2.00
CA TYR A 56 -7.36 -8.91 -1.44
C TYR A 56 -6.03 -9.10 -2.20
N VAL A 57 -6.09 -9.20 -3.53
CA VAL A 57 -4.90 -9.38 -4.37
C VAL A 57 -3.94 -8.20 -4.23
N LEU A 58 -4.46 -6.96 -4.26
CA LEU A 58 -3.68 -5.75 -4.04
C LEU A 58 -3.00 -5.75 -2.67
N THR A 59 -3.76 -6.02 -1.60
CA THR A 59 -3.23 -6.08 -0.23
C THR A 59 -2.16 -7.14 -0.11
N LYS A 60 -2.37 -8.32 -0.70
CA LYS A 60 -1.40 -9.40 -0.71
C LYS A 60 -0.12 -8.99 -1.44
N ALA A 61 -0.24 -8.38 -2.62
CA ALA A 61 0.90 -7.90 -3.40
C ALA A 61 1.72 -6.86 -2.63
N LEU A 62 1.08 -5.86 -2.02
CA LEU A 62 1.77 -4.84 -1.23
C LEU A 62 2.50 -5.44 -0.02
N ASN A 63 1.91 -6.45 0.63
CA ASN A 63 2.54 -7.12 1.76
C ASN A 63 3.74 -8.01 1.40
N THR A 64 3.98 -8.31 0.11
CA THR A 64 5.14 -9.12 -0.33
C THR A 64 6.49 -8.39 -0.24
N ARG A 65 6.48 -7.05 -0.11
CA ARG A 65 7.70 -6.24 -0.05
C ARG A 65 7.68 -5.29 1.14
N ASP A 66 8.79 -5.24 1.86
CA ASP A 66 8.96 -4.34 3.00
C ASP A 66 8.90 -2.86 2.61
N ASP A 67 9.30 -2.50 1.38
CA ASP A 67 9.26 -1.13 0.85
C ASP A 67 7.86 -0.49 0.94
N TYR A 68 6.79 -1.26 0.72
CA TYR A 68 5.40 -0.77 0.78
C TYR A 68 4.84 -0.70 2.20
N LYS A 69 5.54 -1.30 3.17
CA LYS A 69 5.15 -1.35 4.58
C LYS A 69 5.94 -0.36 5.44
N MET A 70 6.73 0.51 4.80
CA MET A 70 7.53 1.52 5.49
C MET A 70 6.66 2.71 5.90
N ARG A 71 6.88 3.21 7.11
CA ARG A 71 6.29 4.47 7.59
C ARG A 71 7.32 5.24 8.37
N TYR A 72 7.39 6.54 8.10
CA TYR A 72 8.21 7.44 8.91
C TYR A 72 7.38 7.98 10.08
N LEU A 73 7.88 7.77 11.30
CA LEU A 73 7.31 8.24 12.55
C LEU A 73 7.96 9.57 12.91
N TYR A 74 7.40 10.67 12.38
CA TYR A 74 7.97 12.02 12.49
C TYR A 74 8.25 12.46 13.95
N GLN A 75 7.41 12.06 14.90
CA GLN A 75 7.59 12.43 16.32
C GLN A 75 8.79 11.76 16.98
N GLU A 76 9.21 10.60 16.46
CA GLU A 76 10.28 9.79 17.03
C GLU A 76 11.57 9.80 16.18
N ASP A 77 11.55 10.46 15.03
CA ASP A 77 12.60 10.44 14.01
C ASP A 77 13.03 9.00 13.64
N LYS A 78 12.03 8.13 13.38
CA LYS A 78 12.26 6.72 13.05
C LYS A 78 11.58 6.32 11.76
N LEU A 79 12.30 5.59 10.92
CA LEU A 79 11.70 4.80 9.85
C LEU A 79 11.36 3.42 10.40
N VAL A 80 10.10 3.01 10.31
CA VAL A 80 9.64 1.69 10.73
C VAL A 80 9.13 0.89 9.54
N VAL A 81 9.20 -0.43 9.65
CA VAL A 81 8.63 -1.37 8.70
C VAL A 81 7.61 -2.22 9.44
N PHE A 82 6.34 -2.13 9.06
CA PHE A 82 5.30 -2.98 9.64
C PHE A 82 5.44 -4.42 9.13
N ASP A 83 5.14 -5.39 9.99
CA ASP A 83 5.13 -6.80 9.59
C ASP A 83 4.05 -7.05 8.52
N LYS A 84 2.90 -6.40 8.69
CA LYS A 84 1.76 -6.42 7.79
C LYS A 84 1.10 -5.04 7.71
N ILE A 85 0.57 -4.69 6.55
CA ILE A 85 -0.36 -3.57 6.35
C ILE A 85 -1.74 -4.08 5.91
N ASN A 86 -2.77 -3.32 6.25
CA ASN A 86 -4.13 -3.51 5.74
C ASN A 86 -4.44 -2.37 4.78
N THR A 87 -5.34 -2.62 3.83
CA THR A 87 -5.76 -1.61 2.85
C THR A 87 -6.91 -0.80 3.39
N ALA A 88 -6.76 0.51 3.39
CA ALA A 88 -7.87 1.44 3.55
C ALA A 88 -8.54 1.63 2.19
N HIS A 89 -9.86 1.59 2.14
CA HIS A 89 -10.62 1.59 0.89
C HIS A 89 -11.89 2.41 1.01
N TYR A 90 -12.43 2.83 -0.14
CA TYR A 90 -13.61 3.68 -0.18
C TYR A 90 -14.88 2.84 -0.33
N VAL A 91 -15.91 3.24 0.42
CA VAL A 91 -17.30 2.81 0.24
C VAL A 91 -18.09 4.03 -0.23
N PHE A 92 -18.81 3.89 -1.34
CA PHE A 92 -19.66 4.94 -1.90
C PHE A 92 -21.09 4.84 -1.36
N HIS A 93 -21.66 5.98 -1.00
CA HIS A 93 -23.03 6.13 -0.51
C HIS A 93 -23.87 6.80 -1.59
N GLU A 94 -24.69 6.02 -2.30
CA GLU A 94 -25.44 6.49 -3.48
C GLU A 94 -26.49 7.57 -3.14
N ASP A 95 -27.03 7.56 -1.93
CA ASP A 95 -28.05 8.49 -1.45
C ASP A 95 -27.52 9.91 -1.23
N THR A 96 -26.24 10.03 -0.86
CA THR A 96 -25.59 11.31 -0.56
C THR A 96 -24.51 11.68 -1.58
N GLU A 97 -24.19 10.79 -2.51
CA GLU A 97 -23.05 10.91 -3.44
C GLU A 97 -21.71 11.17 -2.72
N THR A 98 -21.54 10.59 -1.53
CA THR A 98 -20.33 10.73 -0.71
C THR A 98 -19.59 9.41 -0.51
N PHE A 99 -18.40 9.46 0.09
CA PHE A 99 -17.57 8.30 0.37
C PHE A 99 -17.18 8.22 1.84
N THR A 100 -16.99 7.00 2.34
CA THR A 100 -16.34 6.73 3.62
C THR A 100 -15.12 5.86 3.42
N VAL A 101 -14.04 6.19 4.14
CA VAL A 101 -12.84 5.34 4.19
C VAL A 101 -13.05 4.28 5.26
N VAL A 102 -12.86 3.01 4.88
CA VAL A 102 -12.93 1.83 5.74
C VAL A 102 -11.57 1.14 5.80
#